data_AF-A0A3M7CJR5-F1
#
_entry.id   AF-A0A3M7CJR5-F1
#
_cell.length_a   1.000
_cell.length_b   1.000
_cell.length_c   1.000
_cell.angle_alpha   90.00
_cell.angle_beta   90.00
_cell.angle_gamma   90.00
#
_symmetry.space_group_name_H-M   'P 1'
#
loop_
_entity.id
_entity.type
_entity.pdbx_description
1 polymer ?
#
loop_
_entity_poly.entity_id
_entity_poly.type
_entity_poly.pdbx_seq_one_letter_code
_entity_poly.pdbx_strand_id
1 'polypeptide(L)'
;MRYSKIIIPKLLLSCGAALANGFNRTTSGRIGFALGNRQIGGDCKSQADYKLDLEALARESAGRIVRTYGAAECETAARLLPAASTEGFQAVLGIWLSDEQAWAADKASLAELVPQFRESVYGVTVGSEALYRGEISAQDLLMKIEEIRDLLPTVKRVGTADTWNVFVDGTADPVLEGN
;
A
#
# COMPACT_ATOMS: atom_id res chain seq x y z
N MET A 1 1.99 -64.72 -41.86
CA MET A 1 1.10 -64.00 -42.80
C MET A 1 1.12 -62.52 -42.45
N ARG A 2 1.14 -61.53 -43.34
CA ARG A 2 1.49 -61.37 -44.75
C ARG A 2 1.31 -59.84 -44.99
N TYR A 3 2.37 -59.16 -45.45
CA TYR A 3 2.38 -57.91 -46.25
C TYR A 3 2.00 -56.54 -45.65
N SER A 4 3.07 -55.77 -45.35
CA SER A 4 3.41 -54.42 -45.84
C SER A 4 2.46 -53.74 -46.85
N LYS A 5 2.22 -52.44 -46.65
CA LYS A 5 2.33 -51.40 -47.69
C LYS A 5 2.34 -49.98 -47.09
N ILE A 6 3.51 -49.36 -47.16
CA ILE A 6 3.76 -47.91 -47.11
C ILE A 6 3.11 -47.27 -48.33
N ILE A 7 2.31 -46.20 -48.16
CA ILE A 7 2.19 -45.09 -49.14
C ILE A 7 1.93 -43.78 -48.38
N ILE A 8 2.92 -42.88 -48.41
CA ILE A 8 2.83 -41.45 -48.12
C ILE A 8 2.20 -40.76 -49.35
N PRO A 9 1.12 -39.97 -49.21
CA PRO A 9 1.23 -38.52 -49.36
C PRO A 9 0.23 -37.78 -48.43
N LYS A 10 0.35 -36.52 -48.05
CA LYS A 10 0.71 -35.34 -48.81
C LYS A 10 1.02 -34.26 -47.78
N LEU A 11 2.21 -33.70 -47.86
CA LEU A 11 2.63 -32.50 -47.15
C LEU A 11 1.69 -31.36 -47.60
N LEU A 12 0.74 -30.98 -46.76
CA LEU A 12 -0.05 -29.76 -46.93
C LEU A 12 0.44 -28.74 -45.91
N LEU A 13 1.11 -27.75 -46.47
CA LEU A 13 1.55 -26.52 -45.86
C LEU A 13 0.37 -25.84 -45.15
N SER A 14 0.38 -25.85 -43.82
CA SER A 14 -0.36 -24.87 -43.02
C SER A 14 0.65 -24.10 -42.18
N CYS A 15 1.25 -23.08 -42.79
CA CYS A 15 1.81 -21.95 -42.08
C CYS A 15 0.64 -21.17 -41.47
N GLY A 16 0.15 -21.64 -40.32
CA GLY A 16 -0.99 -21.10 -39.60
C GLY A 16 -0.56 -20.58 -38.24
N ALA A 17 -0.27 -19.28 -38.19
CA ALA A 17 -0.24 -18.42 -37.00
C ALA A 17 0.56 -18.92 -35.78
N ALA A 18 1.88 -18.76 -35.83
CA ALA A 18 2.68 -18.52 -34.62
C ALA A 18 2.49 -17.05 -34.17
N LEU A 19 1.29 -16.68 -33.73
CA LEU A 19 0.99 -15.36 -33.15
C LEU A 19 -0.10 -15.47 -32.08
N ALA A 20 0.19 -16.14 -30.97
CA ALA A 20 -0.50 -15.91 -29.71
C ALA A 20 0.38 -16.41 -28.57
N ASN A 21 0.36 -15.68 -27.46
CA ASN A 21 1.11 -15.94 -26.21
C ASN A 21 2.49 -15.30 -26.08
N GLY A 22 2.74 -14.24 -26.86
CA GLY A 22 3.65 -13.18 -26.46
C GLY A 22 2.91 -12.07 -25.72
N PHE A 23 2.07 -12.38 -24.73
CA PHE A 23 1.66 -11.33 -23.80
C PHE A 23 2.93 -10.98 -23.03
N ASN A 24 3.59 -9.89 -23.42
CA ASN A 24 4.45 -9.17 -22.52
C ASN A 24 3.60 -8.86 -21.29
N ARG A 25 3.67 -9.71 -20.27
CA ARG A 25 3.41 -9.28 -18.91
C ARG A 25 4.53 -8.30 -18.61
N THR A 26 4.38 -7.06 -19.06
CA THR A 26 4.94 -5.97 -18.28
C THR A 26 4.36 -6.21 -16.90
N THR A 27 5.21 -6.61 -15.95
CA THR A 27 4.85 -6.53 -14.54
C THR A 27 4.61 -5.05 -14.30
N SER A 28 3.38 -4.61 -14.54
CA SER A 28 2.98 -3.24 -14.31
C SER A 28 3.26 -3.01 -12.84
N GLY A 29 4.23 -2.14 -12.54
CA GLY A 29 4.52 -1.76 -11.17
C GLY A 29 3.22 -1.32 -10.50
N ARG A 30 3.04 -1.68 -9.23
CA ARG A 30 1.89 -1.22 -8.46
C ARG A 30 2.09 0.26 -8.17
N ILE A 31 1.36 1.12 -8.87
CA ILE A 31 1.35 2.57 -8.62
C ILE A 31 0.42 2.83 -7.43
N GLY A 32 0.81 3.75 -6.56
CA GLY A 32 -0.02 4.24 -5.47
C GLY A 32 -0.04 5.77 -5.41
N PHE A 33 -1.03 6.32 -4.71
CA PHE A 33 -1.27 7.75 -4.62
C PHE A 33 -1.35 8.20 -3.16
N ALA A 34 -0.77 9.35 -2.82
CA ALA A 34 -0.97 9.95 -1.51
C ALA A 34 -2.29 10.74 -1.51
N LEU A 35 -3.13 10.54 -0.49
CA LEU A 35 -4.40 11.25 -0.30
C LEU A 35 -4.35 12.09 0.98
N GLY A 36 -4.65 13.37 0.84
CA GLY A 36 -4.91 14.26 1.97
C GLY A 36 -6.28 13.97 2.58
N ASN A 37 -6.44 14.28 3.88
CA ASN A 37 -7.65 14.05 4.67
C ASN A 37 -8.64 15.22 4.70
N ARG A 38 -8.32 16.32 4.00
CA ARG A 38 -9.14 17.54 3.94
C ARG A 38 -9.51 17.89 2.52
N GLN A 39 -10.69 18.50 2.36
CA GLN A 39 -11.11 19.15 1.13
C GLN A 39 -10.33 20.47 0.94
N ILE A 40 -10.46 21.10 -0.24
CA ILE A 40 -9.81 22.38 -0.55
C ILE A 40 -10.19 23.47 0.47
N GLY A 41 -11.43 23.45 0.98
CA GLY A 41 -11.91 24.38 2.01
C GLY A 41 -11.38 24.13 3.42
N GLY A 42 -10.61 23.06 3.64
CA GLY A 42 -10.07 22.68 4.95
C GLY A 42 -10.96 21.72 5.75
N ASP A 43 -12.21 21.52 5.35
CA ASP A 43 -13.11 20.56 5.99
C ASP A 43 -12.58 19.13 5.86
N CYS A 44 -12.76 18.34 6.93
CA CYS A 44 -12.40 16.92 6.93
C CYS A 44 -13.21 16.17 5.87
N LYS A 45 -12.53 15.35 5.05
CA LYS A 45 -13.19 14.47 4.07
C LYS A 45 -14.11 13.47 4.75
N SER A 46 -15.32 13.32 4.22
CA SER A 46 -16.25 12.25 4.55
C SER A 46 -15.87 10.92 3.85
N GLN A 47 -16.53 9.82 4.20
CA GLN A 47 -16.40 8.57 3.44
C GLN A 47 -16.82 8.74 1.97
N ALA A 48 -17.85 9.55 1.69
CA ALA A 48 -18.30 9.82 0.33
C ALA A 48 -17.25 10.58 -0.49
N ASP A 49 -16.54 11.52 0.13
CA ASP A 49 -15.44 12.24 -0.52
C ASP A 49 -14.29 11.30 -0.88
N TYR A 50 -13.91 10.40 0.03
CA TYR A 50 -12.91 9.37 -0.28
C TYR A 50 -13.37 8.45 -1.40
N LYS A 51 -14.63 8.05 -1.44
CA LYS A 51 -15.18 7.26 -2.55
C LYS A 51 -15.03 7.99 -3.89
N LEU A 52 -15.37 9.29 -3.94
CA LEU A 52 -15.22 10.09 -5.15
C LEU A 52 -13.75 10.21 -5.60
N ASP A 53 -12.82 10.41 -4.66
CA ASP A 53 -11.38 10.43 -4.97
C ASP A 53 -10.90 9.09 -5.55
N LEU A 54 -11.30 7.98 -4.92
CA LEU A 54 -10.92 6.63 -5.34
C LEU A 54 -11.50 6.26 -6.70
N GLU A 55 -12.74 6.63 -6.99
CA GLU A 55 -13.36 6.48 -8.30
C GLU A 55 -12.62 7.29 -9.37
N ALA A 56 -12.23 8.52 -9.05
CA ALA A 56 -11.45 9.34 -9.97
C ALA A 56 -10.09 8.70 -10.28
N LEU A 57 -9.36 8.25 -9.25
CA LEU A 57 -8.11 7.51 -9.43
C LEU A 57 -8.30 6.23 -10.25
N ALA A 58 -9.40 5.50 -10.04
CA ALA A 58 -9.69 4.28 -10.76
C ALA A 58 -9.94 4.49 -12.26
N ARG A 59 -10.48 5.65 -12.65
CA ARG A 59 -10.69 6.05 -14.05
C ARG A 59 -9.39 6.46 -14.73
N GLU A 60 -8.54 7.20 -14.03
CA GLU A 60 -7.32 7.79 -14.61
C GLU A 60 -6.08 6.87 -14.49
N SER A 61 -6.15 5.84 -13.65
CA SER A 61 -5.00 4.97 -13.37
C SER A 61 -5.40 3.53 -13.07
N ALA A 62 -4.47 2.61 -13.37
CA ALA A 62 -4.53 1.23 -12.90
C ALA A 62 -4.08 1.06 -11.42
N GLY A 63 -3.59 2.12 -10.78
CA GLY A 63 -3.17 2.08 -9.37
C GLY A 63 -4.35 1.81 -8.42
N ARG A 64 -4.15 0.89 -7.46
CA ARG A 64 -5.16 0.49 -6.46
C ARG A 64 -4.61 0.53 -5.02
N ILE A 65 -3.59 1.35 -4.81
CA ILE A 65 -3.02 1.62 -3.48
C ILE A 65 -3.10 3.12 -3.22
N VAL A 66 -3.52 3.50 -2.02
CA VAL A 66 -3.44 4.88 -1.54
C VAL A 66 -2.64 4.97 -0.24
N ARG A 67 -2.06 6.12 0.06
CA ARG A 67 -1.36 6.40 1.33
C ARG A 67 -2.03 7.57 2.04
N THR A 68 -2.19 7.46 3.36
CA THR A 68 -2.54 8.58 4.25
C THR A 68 -1.40 8.87 5.23
N TYR A 69 -1.48 10.00 5.94
CA TYR A 69 -0.41 10.48 6.82
C TYR A 69 -0.69 10.24 8.31
N GLY A 70 -1.96 10.26 8.70
CA GLY A 70 -2.46 9.87 10.03
C GLY A 70 -3.73 9.03 9.87
N ALA A 71 -4.11 8.33 10.93
CA ALA A 71 -5.26 7.42 10.94
C ALA A 71 -6.48 8.03 11.63
N ALA A 72 -6.28 8.77 12.72
CA ALA A 72 -7.34 9.28 13.59
C ALA A 72 -7.76 10.71 13.27
N GLU A 73 -6.83 11.59 12.86
CA GLU A 73 -7.19 12.96 12.49
C GLU A 73 -8.23 12.94 11.34
N CYS A 74 -9.30 13.73 11.46
CA CYS A 74 -10.44 13.71 10.54
C CYS A 74 -11.13 12.34 10.41
N GLU A 75 -10.96 11.45 11.38
CA GLU A 75 -11.45 10.07 11.34
C GLU A 75 -10.99 9.34 10.07
N THR A 76 -9.75 9.63 9.63
CA THR A 76 -9.25 9.25 8.30
C THR A 76 -9.40 7.76 8.00
N ALA A 77 -8.94 6.89 8.90
CA ALA A 77 -9.02 5.44 8.72
C ALA A 77 -10.49 4.96 8.73
N ALA A 78 -11.32 5.49 9.64
CA ALA A 78 -12.72 5.11 9.77
C ALA A 78 -13.54 5.47 8.51
N ARG A 79 -13.16 6.56 7.82
CA ARG A 79 -13.84 7.03 6.61
C ARG A 79 -13.23 6.45 5.34
N LEU A 80 -11.91 6.26 5.28
CA LEU A 80 -11.21 5.74 4.10
C LEU A 80 -11.40 4.23 3.93
N LEU A 81 -11.26 3.43 4.99
CA LEU A 81 -11.24 1.97 4.87
C LEU A 81 -12.54 1.37 4.30
N PRO A 82 -13.75 1.83 4.69
CA PRO A 82 -14.99 1.41 4.05
C PRO A 82 -15.07 1.80 2.56
N ALA A 83 -14.61 3.00 2.21
CA ALA A 83 -14.56 3.45 0.83
C ALA A 83 -13.57 2.61 0.00
N ALA A 84 -12.36 2.39 0.51
CA ALA A 84 -11.33 1.56 -0.12
C ALA A 84 -11.81 0.11 -0.32
N SER A 85 -12.47 -0.47 0.69
CA SER A 85 -13.08 -1.80 0.59
C SER A 85 -14.11 -1.89 -0.53
N THR A 86 -14.90 -0.83 -0.73
CA THR A 86 -15.96 -0.81 -1.76
C THR A 86 -15.37 -0.63 -3.16
N GLU A 87 -14.37 0.25 -3.30
CA GLU A 87 -13.75 0.59 -4.59
C GLU A 87 -12.62 -0.37 -5.01
N GLY A 88 -12.30 -1.38 -4.20
CA GLY A 88 -11.23 -2.34 -4.48
C GLY A 88 -9.83 -1.74 -4.36
N PHE A 89 -9.63 -0.81 -3.42
CA PHE A 89 -8.33 -0.22 -3.08
C PHE A 89 -7.77 -0.81 -1.78
N GLN A 90 -6.47 -0.71 -1.64
CA GLN A 90 -5.77 -0.93 -0.37
C GLN A 90 -5.11 0.36 0.11
N ALA A 91 -4.99 0.54 1.43
CA ALA A 91 -4.40 1.71 2.04
C ALA A 91 -3.08 1.40 2.75
N VAL A 92 -2.08 2.27 2.56
CA VAL A 92 -0.96 2.46 3.48
C VAL A 92 -1.39 3.50 4.50
N LEU A 93 -1.67 3.05 5.73
CA LEU A 93 -2.16 3.92 6.79
C LEU A 93 -0.98 4.58 7.52
N GLY A 94 -1.00 5.91 7.62
CA GLY A 94 0.03 6.63 8.36
C GLY A 94 -0.27 6.74 9.86
N ILE A 95 0.79 6.82 10.65
CA ILE A 95 0.76 7.29 12.03
C ILE A 95 1.63 8.54 12.11
N TRP A 96 1.08 9.63 12.64
CA TRP A 96 1.77 10.89 12.83
C TRP A 96 2.38 10.99 14.23
N LEU A 97 3.63 11.43 14.33
CA LEU A 97 4.42 11.42 15.59
C LEU A 97 4.64 12.82 16.19
N SER A 98 3.75 13.79 15.90
CA SER A 98 3.92 15.17 16.40
C SER A 98 3.96 15.27 17.93
N ASP A 99 3.17 14.43 18.59
CA ASP A 99 3.05 14.35 20.05
C ASP A 99 2.44 13.00 20.47
N GLU A 100 2.47 12.72 21.77
CA GLU A 100 1.95 11.46 22.32
C GLU A 100 0.41 11.32 22.19
N GLN A 101 -0.33 12.43 22.06
CA GLN A 101 -1.78 12.37 21.85
C GLN A 101 -2.10 11.91 20.42
N ALA A 102 -1.41 12.47 19.41
CA ALA A 102 -1.53 12.05 18.02
C ALA A 102 -1.13 10.58 17.84
N TRP A 103 0.02 10.18 18.43
CA TRP A 103 0.48 8.80 18.46
C TRP A 103 -0.58 7.85 19.05
N ALA A 104 -1.11 8.16 20.23
CA ALA A 104 -2.10 7.33 20.91
C ALA A 104 -3.42 7.24 20.13
N ALA A 105 -3.89 8.35 19.55
CA ALA A 105 -5.12 8.40 18.77
C ALA A 105 -5.01 7.55 17.49
N ASP A 106 -3.93 7.73 16.73
CA ASP A 106 -3.69 6.95 15.51
C ASP A 106 -3.58 5.46 15.83
N LYS A 107 -2.81 5.09 16.86
CA LYS A 107 -2.66 3.71 17.31
C LYS A 107 -4.00 3.08 17.71
N ALA A 108 -4.83 3.79 18.47
CA ALA A 108 -6.15 3.31 18.87
C ALA A 108 -7.08 3.12 17.67
N SER A 109 -7.09 4.08 16.74
CA SER A 109 -7.89 3.99 15.50
C SER A 109 -7.49 2.78 14.65
N LEU A 110 -6.19 2.52 14.50
CA LEU A 110 -5.71 1.36 13.77
C LEU A 110 -6.05 0.04 14.46
N ALA A 111 -5.88 -0.05 15.78
CA ALA A 111 -6.23 -1.25 16.56
C ALA A 111 -7.70 -1.66 16.39
N GLU A 112 -8.59 -0.67 16.34
CA GLU A 112 -10.03 -0.88 16.15
C GLU A 112 -10.37 -1.32 14.72
N LEU A 113 -9.83 -0.65 13.72
CA LEU A 113 -10.34 -0.73 12.34
C LEU A 113 -9.61 -1.77 11.48
N VAL A 114 -8.31 -1.95 11.65
CA VAL A 114 -7.51 -2.86 10.82
C VAL A 114 -8.03 -4.30 10.87
N PRO A 115 -8.47 -4.86 12.02
CA PRO A 115 -9.04 -6.21 12.06
C PRO A 115 -10.32 -6.37 11.21
N GLN A 116 -11.06 -5.28 11.00
CA GLN A 116 -12.33 -5.27 10.25
C GLN A 116 -12.09 -5.11 8.74
N PHE A 117 -10.99 -4.46 8.34
CA PHE A 117 -10.70 -4.11 6.95
C PHE A 117 -9.37 -4.69 6.45
N ARG A 118 -8.99 -5.88 6.91
CA ARG A 118 -7.67 -6.50 6.64
C ARG A 118 -7.27 -6.48 5.16
N GLU A 119 -8.19 -6.82 4.26
CA GLU A 119 -7.93 -6.85 2.81
C GLU A 119 -7.70 -5.45 2.22
N SER A 120 -8.28 -4.42 2.82
CA SER A 120 -8.12 -3.02 2.44
C SER A 120 -6.87 -2.38 3.07
N VAL A 121 -6.09 -3.09 3.89
CA VAL A 121 -4.86 -2.56 4.50
C VAL A 121 -3.65 -3.18 3.80
N TYR A 122 -2.93 -2.35 3.05
CA TYR A 122 -1.69 -2.76 2.39
C TYR A 122 -0.50 -2.77 3.36
N GLY A 123 -0.45 -1.79 4.26
CA GLY A 123 0.62 -1.58 5.24
C GLY A 123 0.37 -0.38 6.14
N VAL A 124 1.31 -0.14 7.06
CA VAL A 124 1.32 0.99 7.99
C VAL A 124 2.69 1.68 7.94
N THR A 125 2.69 3.01 7.91
CA THR A 125 3.90 3.82 8.09
C THR A 125 3.85 4.55 9.43
N VAL A 126 4.80 4.26 10.30
CA VAL A 126 4.99 4.92 11.60
C VAL A 126 5.93 6.09 11.41
N GLY A 127 5.40 7.31 11.51
CA GLY A 127 6.12 8.53 11.19
C GLY A 127 6.14 8.86 9.70
N SER A 128 6.33 10.14 9.42
CA SER A 128 6.58 10.67 8.08
C SER A 128 7.64 11.76 8.23
N GLU A 129 8.88 11.51 7.80
CA GLU A 129 10.03 12.39 7.97
C GLU A 129 10.35 12.73 9.43
N ALA A 130 10.07 11.79 10.35
CA ALA A 130 10.21 12.02 11.79
C ALA A 130 11.69 12.09 12.20
N LEU A 131 12.57 11.32 11.55
CA LEU A 131 14.02 11.39 11.77
C LEU A 131 14.58 12.68 11.19
N TYR A 132 14.19 13.00 9.95
CA TYR A 132 14.63 14.23 9.29
C TYR A 132 14.26 15.49 10.09
N ARG A 133 13.08 15.52 10.70
CA ARG A 133 12.65 16.64 11.56
C ARG A 133 13.25 16.62 12.97
N GLY A 134 13.99 15.56 13.34
CA GLY A 134 14.55 15.41 14.68
C GLY A 134 13.50 15.26 15.78
N GLU A 135 12.30 14.77 15.44
CA GLU A 135 11.20 14.58 16.39
C GLU A 135 11.43 13.37 17.30
N ILE A 136 12.19 12.39 16.81
CA ILE A 136 12.42 11.10 17.47
C ILE A 136 13.79 10.55 17.08
N SER A 137 14.43 9.79 17.98
CA SER A 137 15.63 9.03 17.65
C SER A 137 15.29 7.81 16.80
N ALA A 138 16.26 7.27 16.05
CA ALA A 138 16.03 6.08 15.25
C ALA A 138 15.76 4.81 16.09
N GLN A 139 16.36 4.70 17.28
CA GLN A 139 16.06 3.62 18.22
C GLN A 139 14.62 3.73 18.76
N ASP A 140 14.17 4.92 19.14
CA ASP A 140 12.80 5.11 19.61
C ASP A 140 11.78 4.90 18.49
N LEU A 141 12.11 5.28 17.25
CA LEU A 141 11.28 4.99 16.10
C LEU A 141 11.18 3.48 15.83
N LEU A 142 12.28 2.73 15.93
CA LEU A 142 12.27 1.27 15.84
C LEU A 142 11.33 0.68 16.90
N MET A 143 11.43 1.09 18.16
CA MET A 143 10.55 0.58 19.22
C MET A 143 9.07 0.87 18.93
N LYS A 144 8.74 2.07 18.43
CA LYS A 144 7.37 2.39 18.02
C LYS A 144 6.91 1.56 16.80
N ILE A 145 7.79 1.23 15.86
CA ILE A 145 7.49 0.33 14.73
C ILE A 145 7.19 -1.09 15.23
N GLU A 146 8.00 -1.62 16.14
CA GLU A 146 7.82 -2.94 16.76
C GLU A 146 6.49 -2.99 17.54
N GLU A 147 6.17 -1.96 18.31
CA GLU A 147 4.88 -1.86 19.01
C GLU A 147 3.68 -1.99 18.06
N ILE A 148 3.76 -1.40 16.87
CA ILE A 148 2.70 -1.49 15.85
C ILE A 148 2.67 -2.86 15.18
N ARG A 149 3.83 -3.52 14.98
CA ARG A 149 3.88 -4.91 14.48
C ARG A 149 3.18 -5.87 15.45
N ASP A 150 3.42 -5.70 16.74
CA ASP A 150 2.79 -6.50 17.80
C ASP A 150 1.29 -6.21 17.94
N LEU A 151 0.90 -4.94 17.85
CA LEU A 151 -0.51 -4.53 17.91
C LEU A 151 -1.31 -5.03 16.70
N LEU A 152 -0.69 -5.07 15.52
CA LEU A 152 -1.34 -5.37 14.25
C LEU A 152 -0.66 -6.57 13.55
N PRO A 153 -0.67 -7.78 14.16
CA PRO A 153 0.11 -8.92 13.67
C PRO A 153 -0.34 -9.43 12.29
N THR A 154 -1.53 -9.03 11.83
CA THR A 154 -2.02 -9.36 10.49
C THR A 154 -1.46 -8.44 9.40
N VAL A 155 -0.89 -7.29 9.75
CA VAL A 155 -0.32 -6.32 8.80
C VAL A 155 1.15 -6.68 8.55
N LYS A 156 1.42 -7.26 7.38
CA LYS A 156 2.77 -7.74 7.03
C LYS A 156 3.77 -6.63 6.69
N ARG A 157 3.32 -5.38 6.54
CA ARG A 157 4.14 -4.25 6.10
C ARG A 157 4.00 -3.12 7.09
N VAL A 158 4.95 -3.04 8.03
CA VAL A 158 5.05 -1.94 8.99
C VAL A 158 6.47 -1.40 8.92
N GLY A 159 6.60 -0.10 8.68
CA GLY A 159 7.87 0.60 8.59
C GLY A 159 7.67 2.10 8.76
N THR A 160 8.57 2.92 8.22
CA THR A 160 8.48 4.38 8.24
C THR A 160 8.56 4.96 6.82
N ALA A 161 8.17 6.22 6.66
CA ALA A 161 8.50 7.01 5.48
C ALA A 161 9.37 8.18 5.94
N ASP A 162 10.57 8.33 5.36
CA ASP A 162 11.49 9.41 5.72
C ASP A 162 12.22 9.94 4.48
N THR A 163 13.01 10.99 4.63
CA THR A 163 13.75 11.58 3.52
C THR A 163 14.97 10.73 3.14
N TRP A 164 15.37 10.75 1.87
CA TRP A 164 16.47 9.90 1.39
C TRP A 164 17.79 10.11 2.15
N ASN A 165 18.05 11.32 2.66
CA ASN A 165 19.30 11.67 3.32
C ASN A 165 19.49 10.94 4.65
N VAL A 166 18.43 10.72 5.45
CA VAL A 166 18.57 10.00 6.73
C VAL A 166 18.92 8.52 6.55
N PHE A 167 18.62 7.96 5.39
CA PHE A 167 19.04 6.59 5.03
C PHE A 167 20.45 6.54 4.47
N VAL A 168 20.95 7.64 3.90
CA VAL A 168 22.31 7.71 3.32
C VAL A 168 23.35 8.07 4.37
N ASP A 169 23.00 8.91 5.34
CA ASP A 169 23.91 9.37 6.39
C ASP A 169 23.99 8.42 7.61
N GLY A 170 23.24 7.31 7.58
CA GLY A 170 23.20 6.29 8.62
C GLY A 170 22.26 6.60 9.79
N THR A 171 21.57 7.74 9.78
CA THR A 171 20.63 8.09 10.86
C THR A 171 19.53 7.02 11.01
N ALA A 172 19.04 6.47 9.91
CA ALA A 172 17.96 5.47 9.90
C ALA A 172 18.43 4.02 10.06
N ASP A 173 19.73 3.75 10.22
CA ASP A 173 20.29 2.39 10.29
C ASP A 173 19.57 1.49 11.32
N PRO A 174 19.26 1.95 12.55
CA PRO A 174 18.53 1.12 13.52
C PRO A 174 17.18 0.62 12.99
N VAL A 175 16.46 1.43 12.21
CA VAL A 175 15.16 1.06 11.64
C VAL A 175 15.31 0.06 10.50
N LEU A 176 16.44 0.09 9.77
CA LEU A 176 16.73 -0.84 8.68
C LEU A 176 17.20 -2.20 9.18
N GLU A 177 17.91 -2.22 10.32
CA GLU A 177 18.48 -3.44 10.91
C GLU A 177 17.50 -4.18 11.83
N GLY A 178 16.47 -3.48 12.34
CA GLY A 178 15.42 -4.07 13.17
C GLY A 178 14.38 -4.86 12.38
N ASN A 179 14.25 -6.16 12.69
CA ASN A 179 13.32 -7.11 12.06
C ASN A 179 12.00 -7.25 12.81
#